data_AF-Q6FDT5-F1
#
_entry.id   AF-Q6FDT5-F1
#
_cell.length_a   1.000
_cell.length_b   1.000
_cell.length_c   1.000
_cell.angle_alpha   90.00
_cell.angle_beta   90.00
_cell.angle_gamma   90.00
#
_symmetry.space_group_name_H-M   'P 1'
#
loop_
_entity.id
_entity.type
_entity.pdbx_description
1 polymer ?
#
loop_
_entity_poly.entity_id
_entity_poly.type
_entity_poly.pdbx_seq_one_letter_code
_entity_poly.pdbx_strand_id
1 'polypeptide(L)'
;MNTTQKGSIFEEIVFNYFNYLIKNGYFGFTKDQCLLTQQKAYYSKDREKEIVFDLSLELFFPQQDIPFLIILIECKNYDKKVPIDDIEEFSSKVSQISTHKTKALCITTKGFQEGALTFSKNKGISLWRITQHQPHEIILNRTKARLSNLNNQFYSALTEENYGYQNYGNIFIQTPFRNTFYPKELIKDMILDLGLQSEYARSKEKQNVPYKSKEDLEKFAESIFLKFSQANQLDLEIVIQKYNFKLIKTNELESTDIIANLNFHNKTIKLFGIEYFSNTQLKFALAHELGHILLGHGQILKTEQRTSDEQSINQQSFYGLAINIDRLEFQANYFAACLLLPRTLFKKLFIAHLNYYGIKNRGFSPLFIDNQPCNIDNYFKIIIPLAKYFSVSQETIKIRLEGLGLAKFD
;
A
#
# COMPACT_ATOMS: atom_id res chain seq x y z
N MET A 1 -14.79 35.97 -15.11
CA MET A 1 -14.61 35.71 -13.66
C MET A 1 -13.49 36.60 -13.16
N ASN A 2 -13.66 37.34 -12.06
CA ASN A 2 -12.55 38.12 -11.48
C ASN A 2 -11.53 37.17 -10.84
N THR A 3 -10.26 37.55 -10.75
CA THR A 3 -9.15 36.71 -10.25
C THR A 3 -9.42 36.17 -8.86
N THR A 4 -10.04 36.96 -7.98
CA THR A 4 -10.45 36.54 -6.63
C THR A 4 -11.47 35.39 -6.66
N GLN A 5 -12.50 35.47 -7.50
CA GLN A 5 -13.51 34.41 -7.64
C GLN A 5 -12.90 33.12 -8.21
N LYS A 6 -11.95 33.24 -9.14
CA LYS A 6 -11.21 32.11 -9.71
C LYS A 6 -10.32 31.42 -8.67
N GLY A 7 -9.74 32.19 -7.75
CA GLY A 7 -9.00 31.68 -6.58
C GLY A 7 -9.90 30.91 -5.63
N SER A 8 -10.98 31.54 -5.15
CA SER A 8 -11.89 30.92 -4.17
C SER A 8 -12.50 29.61 -4.66
N ILE A 9 -12.83 29.49 -5.95
CA ILE A 9 -13.33 28.23 -6.52
C ILE A 9 -12.27 27.14 -6.47
N PHE A 10 -11.01 27.47 -6.75
CA PHE A 10 -9.94 26.48 -6.68
C PHE A 10 -9.68 26.04 -5.24
N GLU A 11 -9.69 26.97 -4.28
CA GLU A 11 -9.59 26.65 -2.86
C GLU A 11 -10.72 25.71 -2.41
N GLU A 12 -11.95 25.95 -2.85
CA GLU A 12 -13.09 25.06 -2.58
C GLU A 12 -12.91 23.67 -3.19
N ILE A 13 -12.41 23.59 -4.42
CA ILE A 13 -12.11 22.32 -5.07
C ILE A 13 -11.02 21.55 -4.29
N VAL A 14 -9.95 22.23 -3.88
CA VAL A 14 -8.88 21.61 -3.10
C VAL A 14 -9.40 21.18 -1.72
N PHE A 15 -10.23 21.99 -1.07
CA PHE A 15 -10.87 21.64 0.21
C PHE A 15 -11.71 20.37 0.10
N ASN A 16 -12.57 20.29 -0.92
CA ASN A 16 -13.40 19.11 -1.19
C ASN A 16 -12.56 17.87 -1.51
N TYR A 17 -11.50 18.06 -2.28
CA TYR A 17 -10.54 16.99 -2.59
C TYR A 17 -9.82 16.48 -1.35
N PHE A 18 -9.30 17.36 -0.49
CA PHE A 18 -8.65 16.98 0.76
C PHE A 18 -9.62 16.29 1.73
N ASN A 19 -10.87 16.75 1.82
CA ASN A 19 -11.91 16.05 2.58
C ASN A 19 -12.18 14.65 2.04
N TYR A 20 -12.19 14.46 0.72
CA TYR A 20 -12.25 13.13 0.11
C TYR A 20 -11.03 12.29 0.51
N LEU A 21 -9.83 12.86 0.48
CA LEU A 21 -8.61 12.14 0.87
C LEU A 21 -8.62 11.70 2.34
N ILE A 22 -9.05 12.59 3.24
CA ILE A 22 -9.19 12.34 4.68
C ILE A 22 -10.24 11.25 4.92
N LYS A 23 -11.43 11.39 4.31
CA LYS A 23 -12.54 10.43 4.48
C LYS A 23 -12.13 9.00 4.09
N ASN A 24 -11.29 8.87 3.07
CA ASN A 24 -10.81 7.58 2.56
C ASN A 24 -9.44 7.17 3.13
N GLY A 25 -8.87 7.91 4.09
CA GLY A 25 -7.63 7.53 4.76
C GLY A 25 -6.35 7.62 3.92
N TYR A 26 -6.36 8.34 2.79
CA TYR A 26 -5.20 8.43 1.88
C TYR A 26 -3.98 9.12 2.49
N PHE A 27 -4.17 9.93 3.54
CA PHE A 27 -3.08 10.53 4.31
C PHE A 27 -2.47 9.60 5.36
N GLY A 28 -3.07 8.42 5.60
CA GLY A 28 -2.65 7.50 6.65
C GLY A 28 -3.06 7.93 8.06
N PHE A 29 -4.09 8.76 8.16
CA PHE A 29 -4.76 9.22 9.39
C PHE A 29 -6.28 9.13 9.22
N THR A 30 -7.00 9.05 10.33
CA THR A 30 -8.47 8.97 10.31
C THR A 30 -9.09 10.34 10.14
N LYS A 31 -10.39 10.34 9.81
CA LYS A 31 -11.18 11.58 9.85
C LYS A 31 -11.10 12.26 11.22
N ASP A 32 -11.20 11.52 12.32
CA ASP A 32 -11.20 12.09 13.68
C ASP A 32 -9.83 12.63 14.11
N GLN A 33 -8.77 12.25 13.40
CA GLN A 33 -7.41 12.76 13.61
C GLN A 33 -7.03 13.89 12.65
N CYS A 34 -7.92 14.28 11.75
CA CYS A 34 -7.68 15.32 10.76
C CYS A 34 -8.71 16.45 10.90
N LEU A 35 -8.25 17.68 11.07
CA LEU A 35 -9.09 18.87 10.97
C LEU A 35 -8.64 19.71 9.78
N LEU A 36 -9.46 19.75 8.73
CA LEU A 36 -9.26 20.62 7.58
C LEU A 36 -10.10 21.87 7.75
N THR A 37 -9.47 23.04 7.67
CA THR A 37 -10.13 24.36 7.79
C THR A 37 -9.76 25.24 6.61
N GLN A 38 -10.70 26.08 6.17
CA GLN A 38 -10.47 27.10 5.14
C GLN A 38 -10.15 28.44 5.81
N GLN A 39 -9.26 29.23 5.18
CA GLN A 39 -8.99 30.62 5.56
C GLN A 39 -8.69 30.77 7.07
N LYS A 40 -7.93 29.81 7.63
CA LYS A 40 -7.57 29.82 9.05
C LYS A 40 -6.46 30.82 9.30
N ALA A 41 -6.67 31.67 10.31
CA ALA A 41 -5.77 32.72 10.71
C ALA A 41 -4.78 32.23 11.78
N TYR A 42 -3.51 32.60 11.64
CA TYR A 42 -2.44 32.27 12.58
C TYR A 42 -1.70 33.54 12.97
N TYR A 43 -1.52 33.75 14.28
CA TYR A 43 -0.81 34.93 14.77
C TYR A 43 0.67 34.89 14.38
N SER A 44 1.11 35.93 13.69
CA SER A 44 2.53 36.19 13.42
C SER A 44 3.04 37.18 14.44
N LYS A 45 4.08 36.77 15.19
CA LYS A 45 4.75 37.65 16.14
C LYS A 45 5.45 38.80 15.42
N ASP A 46 6.04 38.53 14.26
CA ASP A 46 6.79 39.52 13.49
C ASP A 46 5.88 40.63 12.92
N ARG A 47 4.62 40.31 12.62
CA ARG A 47 3.63 41.29 12.13
C ARG A 47 2.75 41.88 13.23
N GLU A 48 2.79 41.28 14.41
CA GLU A 48 1.81 41.47 15.49
C GLU A 48 0.35 41.36 15.00
N LYS A 49 0.13 40.54 13.96
CA LYS A 49 -1.14 40.38 13.25
C LYS A 49 -1.28 38.96 12.75
N GLU A 50 -2.51 38.59 12.42
CA GLU A 50 -2.80 37.29 11.84
C GLU A 50 -2.37 37.20 10.37
N ILE A 51 -1.85 36.04 10.00
CA ILE A 51 -1.66 35.61 8.61
C ILE A 51 -2.71 34.56 8.31
N VAL A 52 -3.49 34.78 7.26
CA VAL A 52 -4.51 33.85 6.79
C VAL A 52 -3.92 32.97 5.69
N PHE A 53 -4.18 31.67 5.78
CA PHE A 53 -3.79 30.68 4.77
C PHE A 53 -5.03 30.06 4.14
N ASP A 54 -4.96 29.75 2.85
CA ASP A 54 -6.10 29.26 2.08
C ASP A 54 -6.73 28.03 2.73
N LEU A 55 -5.91 27.03 3.07
CA LEU A 55 -6.34 25.88 3.87
C LEU A 55 -5.31 25.54 4.96
N SER A 56 -5.80 24.93 6.03
CA SER A 56 -4.97 24.36 7.09
C SER A 56 -5.45 22.96 7.42
N LEU A 57 -4.56 21.98 7.29
CA LEU A 57 -4.77 20.60 7.70
C LEU A 57 -4.01 20.34 9.00
N GLU A 58 -4.74 20.15 10.08
CA GLU A 58 -4.20 19.85 11.41
C GLU A 58 -4.35 18.36 11.72
N LEU A 59 -3.27 17.73 12.18
CA LEU A 59 -3.23 16.33 12.56
C LEU A 59 -3.06 16.17 14.06
N PHE A 60 -3.87 15.29 14.64
CA PHE A 60 -3.95 15.06 16.08
C PHE A 60 -3.54 13.62 16.43
N PHE A 61 -2.87 13.48 17.57
CA PHE A 61 -2.78 12.17 18.20
C PHE A 61 -4.14 11.81 18.81
N PRO A 62 -4.46 10.51 18.92
CA PRO A 62 -5.71 10.10 19.54
C PRO A 62 -5.86 10.72 20.94
N GLN A 63 -7.04 11.27 21.23
CA GLN A 63 -7.39 11.88 22.51
C GLN A 63 -6.54 13.12 22.87
N GLN A 64 -6.02 13.83 21.89
CA GLN A 64 -5.35 15.13 22.09
C GLN A 64 -6.05 16.23 21.31
N ASP A 65 -6.21 17.38 21.96
CA ASP A 65 -6.85 18.57 21.38
C ASP A 65 -5.81 19.54 20.76
N ILE A 66 -4.52 19.22 20.86
CA ILE A 66 -3.43 20.02 20.30
C ILE A 66 -2.87 19.26 19.10
N PRO A 67 -2.78 19.89 17.92
CA PRO A 67 -2.21 19.22 16.76
C PRO A 67 -0.72 18.94 16.95
N PHE A 68 -0.28 17.76 16.51
CA PHE A 68 1.14 17.41 16.49
C PHE A 68 1.81 17.83 15.18
N LEU A 69 1.03 18.02 14.11
CA LEU A 69 1.48 18.54 12.82
C LEU A 69 0.38 19.45 12.25
N ILE A 70 0.77 20.64 11.82
CA ILE A 70 -0.07 21.61 11.09
C ILE A 70 0.52 21.73 9.69
N ILE A 71 -0.30 21.51 8.66
CA ILE A 71 0.09 21.67 7.28
C ILE A 71 -0.68 22.85 6.72
N LEU A 72 0.06 23.90 6.37
CA LEU A 72 -0.49 25.09 5.78
C LEU A 72 -0.41 24.97 4.28
N ILE A 73 -1.52 25.29 3.63
CA ILE A 73 -1.73 24.99 2.24
C ILE A 73 -2.04 26.28 1.53
N GLU A 74 -1.26 26.59 0.51
CA GLU A 74 -1.46 27.71 -0.41
C GLU A 74 -1.93 27.15 -1.76
N CYS A 75 -3.03 27.69 -2.31
CA CYS A 75 -3.66 27.27 -3.54
C CYS A 75 -3.40 28.29 -4.66
N LYS A 76 -2.59 27.93 -5.66
CA LYS A 76 -2.24 28.82 -6.79
C LYS A 76 -2.94 28.38 -8.08
N ASN A 77 -3.99 29.12 -8.46
CA ASN A 77 -4.76 28.90 -9.68
C ASN A 77 -4.42 29.92 -10.79
N TYR A 78 -3.21 29.84 -11.33
CA TYR A 78 -2.77 30.69 -12.43
C TYR A 78 -3.00 30.03 -13.79
N ASP A 79 -2.98 30.83 -14.86
CA ASP A 79 -2.97 30.31 -16.23
C ASP A 79 -1.56 29.87 -16.69
N LYS A 80 -0.54 30.30 -15.94
CA LYS A 80 0.88 30.00 -16.14
C LYS A 80 1.45 29.26 -14.92
N LYS A 81 2.70 28.80 -15.03
CA LYS A 81 3.43 28.20 -13.90
C LYS A 81 3.57 29.14 -12.71
N VAL A 82 3.50 28.57 -11.51
CA VAL A 82 3.75 29.29 -10.25
C VAL A 82 5.20 29.75 -10.22
N PRO A 83 5.47 31.06 -10.08
CA PRO A 83 6.82 31.59 -10.02
C PRO A 83 7.51 31.29 -8.70
N ILE A 84 8.85 31.40 -8.69
CA ILE A 84 9.64 31.24 -7.46
C ILE A 84 9.23 32.25 -6.39
N ASP A 85 8.99 33.51 -6.75
CA ASP A 85 8.63 34.60 -5.83
C ASP A 85 7.41 34.26 -4.96
N ASP A 86 6.39 33.60 -5.53
CA ASP A 86 5.21 33.16 -4.79
C ASP A 86 5.55 32.11 -3.72
N ILE A 87 6.49 31.20 -4.01
CA ILE A 87 6.95 30.20 -3.07
C ILE A 87 7.85 30.82 -1.99
N GLU A 88 8.69 31.80 -2.34
CA GLU A 88 9.50 32.54 -1.37
C GLU A 88 8.63 33.35 -0.40
N GLU A 89 7.60 34.03 -0.93
CA GLU A 89 6.63 34.76 -0.11
C GLU A 89 5.89 33.82 0.83
N PHE A 90 5.43 32.68 0.32
CA PHE A 90 4.76 31.66 1.13
C PHE A 90 5.68 31.09 2.22
N SER A 91 6.94 30.79 1.88
CA SER A 91 7.98 30.36 2.82
C SER A 91 8.15 31.36 3.96
N SER A 92 8.26 32.65 3.62
CA SER A 92 8.40 33.74 4.59
C SER A 92 7.16 33.87 5.50
N LYS A 93 5.95 33.73 4.96
CA LYS A 93 4.72 33.70 5.76
C LYS A 93 4.71 32.53 6.75
N VAL A 94 5.11 31.34 6.30
CA VAL A 94 5.15 30.14 7.15
C VAL A 94 6.26 30.22 8.21
N SER A 95 7.38 30.88 7.94
CA SER A 95 8.43 31.04 8.96
C SER A 95 8.03 31.99 10.10
N GLN A 96 7.10 32.93 9.85
CA GLN A 96 6.66 33.95 10.80
C GLN A 96 5.68 33.44 11.87
N ILE A 97 5.10 32.27 11.63
CA ILE A 97 4.17 31.61 12.55
C ILE A 97 4.96 30.56 13.34
N SER A 98 5.48 30.98 14.49
CA SER A 98 6.47 30.19 15.26
C SER A 98 5.87 28.98 15.98
N THR A 99 5.46 27.96 15.24
CA THR A 99 5.12 26.65 15.79
C THR A 99 6.08 25.61 15.22
N HIS A 100 6.82 24.92 16.09
CA HIS A 100 7.77 23.83 15.74
C HIS A 100 7.13 22.62 15.04
N LYS A 101 5.85 22.71 14.68
CA LYS A 101 5.02 21.62 14.16
C LYS A 101 4.37 21.98 12.83
N THR A 102 4.85 23.02 12.15
CA THR A 102 4.24 23.51 10.91
C THR A 102 5.02 23.08 9.69
N LYS A 103 4.30 22.68 8.64
CA LYS A 103 4.85 22.41 7.30
C LYS A 103 4.04 23.13 6.23
N ALA A 104 4.70 23.37 5.11
CA ALA A 104 4.16 24.13 3.99
C ALA A 104 3.88 23.22 2.80
N LEU A 105 2.73 23.42 2.16
CA LEU A 105 2.31 22.74 0.95
C LEU A 105 1.75 23.75 -0.05
N CYS A 106 2.30 23.82 -1.26
CA CYS A 106 1.74 24.64 -2.34
C CYS A 106 1.08 23.75 -3.39
N ILE A 107 -0.16 24.09 -3.77
CA ILE A 107 -0.99 23.30 -4.68
C ILE A 107 -1.33 24.11 -5.93
N THR A 108 -1.23 23.50 -7.11
CA THR A 108 -1.57 24.14 -8.39
C THR A 108 -2.09 23.14 -9.43
N THR A 109 -2.65 23.65 -10.52
CA THR A 109 -3.04 22.86 -11.71
C THR A 109 -2.06 22.99 -12.88
N LYS A 110 -1.28 24.08 -12.94
CA LYS A 110 -0.39 24.40 -14.08
C LYS A 110 1.07 23.99 -13.90
N GLY A 111 1.49 23.71 -12.67
CA GLY A 111 2.88 23.40 -12.33
C GLY A 111 3.66 24.63 -11.89
N PHE A 112 4.98 24.48 -11.80
CA PHE A 112 5.89 25.38 -11.12
C PHE A 112 7.10 25.71 -11.99
N GLN A 113 7.73 26.87 -11.76
CA GLN A 113 9.04 27.16 -12.33
C GLN A 113 10.13 26.26 -11.75
N GLU A 114 11.19 25.98 -12.52
CA GLU A 114 12.29 25.12 -12.08
C GLU A 114 12.99 25.63 -10.81
N GLY A 115 13.17 26.96 -10.71
CA GLY A 115 13.68 27.60 -9.50
C GLY A 115 12.79 27.36 -8.27
N ALA A 116 11.47 27.29 -8.47
CA ALA A 116 10.51 27.02 -7.40
C ALA A 116 10.63 25.58 -6.87
N LEU A 117 10.86 24.58 -7.74
CA LEU A 117 11.13 23.19 -7.30
C LEU A 117 12.39 23.13 -6.43
N THR A 118 13.47 23.75 -6.91
CA THR A 118 14.77 23.74 -6.20
C THR A 118 14.68 24.44 -4.85
N PHE A 119 14.09 25.64 -4.83
CA PHE A 119 13.90 26.41 -3.60
C PHE A 119 13.02 25.66 -2.60
N SER A 120 11.90 25.10 -3.05
CA SER A 120 10.96 24.36 -2.18
C SER A 120 11.64 23.20 -1.48
N LYS A 121 12.41 22.39 -2.22
CA LYS A 121 13.16 21.26 -1.67
C LYS A 121 14.14 21.70 -0.59
N ASN A 122 14.87 22.80 -0.82
CA ASN A 122 15.88 23.31 0.11
C ASN A 122 15.28 24.01 1.34
N LYS A 123 14.04 24.50 1.25
CA LYS A 123 13.33 25.17 2.35
C LYS A 123 12.32 24.29 3.08
N GLY A 124 12.23 23.00 2.74
CA GLY A 124 11.31 22.09 3.40
C GLY A 124 9.84 22.29 3.00
N ILE A 125 9.59 22.85 1.82
CA ILE A 125 8.25 23.10 1.27
C ILE A 125 7.91 21.99 0.29
N SER A 126 6.71 21.42 0.43
CA SER A 126 6.21 20.44 -0.52
C SER A 126 5.38 21.10 -1.62
N LEU A 127 5.46 20.56 -2.82
CA LEU A 127 4.69 21.01 -3.99
C LEU A 127 3.76 19.90 -4.46
N TRP A 128 2.53 20.25 -4.84
CA TRP A 128 1.55 19.30 -5.34
C TRP A 128 0.87 19.85 -6.58
N ARG A 129 1.02 19.17 -7.70
CA ARG A 129 0.24 19.44 -8.91
C ARG A 129 -0.93 18.47 -9.05
N ILE A 130 -2.12 19.01 -9.28
CA ILE A 130 -3.34 18.26 -9.61
C ILE A 130 -3.72 18.59 -11.05
N THR A 131 -3.58 17.64 -11.97
CA THR A 131 -3.70 17.92 -13.42
C THR A 131 -5.15 17.96 -13.91
N GLN A 132 -6.12 17.37 -13.19
CA GLN A 132 -7.56 17.44 -13.49
C GLN A 132 -8.44 17.32 -12.23
N HIS A 133 -9.67 17.87 -12.30
CA HIS A 133 -10.72 17.77 -11.28
C HIS A 133 -11.53 16.46 -11.33
N GLN A 134 -10.88 15.35 -11.71
CA GLN A 134 -11.46 14.00 -11.69
C GLN A 134 -11.19 13.33 -10.33
N PRO A 135 -11.84 12.20 -9.97
CA PRO A 135 -11.52 11.48 -8.73
C PRO A 135 -10.02 11.18 -8.60
N HIS A 136 -9.55 11.01 -7.36
CA HIS A 136 -8.17 10.65 -7.06
C HIS A 136 -7.79 9.36 -7.81
N GLU A 137 -6.91 9.46 -8.81
CA GLU A 137 -6.54 8.33 -9.67
C GLU A 137 -5.01 8.20 -9.74
N ILE A 138 -4.50 7.09 -9.19
CA ILE A 138 -3.09 6.69 -9.32
C ILE A 138 -3.06 5.47 -10.24
N ILE A 139 -2.59 5.65 -11.47
CA ILE A 139 -2.39 4.54 -12.41
C ILE A 139 -0.91 4.15 -12.35
N LEU A 140 -0.59 2.98 -11.79
CA LEU A 140 0.77 2.46 -11.79
C LEU A 140 0.80 1.05 -12.37
N ASN A 141 1.07 0.94 -13.68
CA ASN A 141 1.43 -0.34 -14.29
C ASN A 141 2.90 -0.65 -14.00
N ARG A 142 3.14 -1.64 -13.13
CA ARG A 142 4.47 -2.07 -12.69
C ARG A 142 5.20 -2.87 -13.78
N THR A 143 5.76 -2.20 -14.77
CA THR A 143 6.85 -2.77 -15.60
C THR A 143 8.19 -2.16 -15.23
N LYS A 144 9.21 -3.00 -14.98
CA LYS A 144 10.58 -2.59 -14.58
C LYS A 144 11.22 -1.55 -15.53
N ALA A 145 10.84 -1.53 -16.81
CA ALA A 145 11.31 -0.56 -17.80
C ALA A 145 10.73 0.86 -17.64
N ARG A 146 9.62 1.04 -16.90
CA ARG A 146 9.00 2.36 -16.63
C ARG A 146 9.60 3.10 -15.43
N LEU A 147 10.19 2.38 -14.48
CA LEU A 147 10.72 2.96 -13.23
C LEU A 147 11.99 3.81 -13.43
N SER A 148 12.83 3.50 -14.43
CA SER A 148 14.08 4.24 -14.70
C SER A 148 13.85 5.67 -15.21
N ASN A 149 12.67 5.99 -15.75
CA ASN A 149 12.32 7.33 -16.25
C ASN A 149 11.40 8.13 -15.31
N LEU A 150 11.07 7.62 -14.12
CA LEU A 150 10.04 8.20 -13.25
C LEU A 150 10.39 9.62 -12.77
N ASN A 151 11.64 9.89 -12.43
CA ASN A 151 12.06 11.22 -11.99
C ASN A 151 11.94 12.27 -13.10
N ASN A 152 12.26 11.91 -14.35
CA ASN A 152 12.07 12.77 -15.50
C ASN A 152 10.57 13.03 -15.74
N GLN A 153 9.73 12.02 -15.53
CA GLN A 153 8.27 12.20 -15.60
C GLN A 153 7.74 13.13 -14.52
N PHE A 154 8.20 13.01 -13.28
CA PHE A 154 7.85 13.96 -12.22
C PHE A 154 8.31 15.37 -12.53
N TYR A 155 9.53 15.52 -13.06
CA TYR A 155 10.05 16.82 -13.46
C TYR A 155 9.15 17.45 -14.53
N SER A 156 8.94 16.77 -15.66
CA SER A 156 8.02 17.22 -16.72
C SER A 156 6.61 17.50 -16.19
N ALA A 157 6.07 16.61 -15.37
CA ALA A 157 4.74 16.77 -14.79
C ALA A 157 4.65 17.94 -13.81
N LEU A 158 5.73 18.37 -13.17
CA LEU A 158 5.72 19.54 -12.29
C LEU A 158 6.04 20.84 -13.04
N THR A 159 6.71 20.79 -14.19
CA THR A 159 7.22 21.99 -14.90
C THR A 159 6.60 22.28 -16.26
N GLU A 160 5.81 21.39 -16.86
CA GLU A 160 5.19 21.60 -18.18
C GLU A 160 3.71 22.00 -18.07
N GLU A 161 3.32 23.18 -18.54
CA GLU A 161 1.96 23.71 -18.36
C GLU A 161 0.86 22.81 -18.93
N ASN A 162 1.14 22.13 -20.05
CA ASN A 162 0.20 21.27 -20.76
C ASN A 162 0.58 19.78 -20.67
N TYR A 163 1.17 19.35 -19.55
CA TYR A 163 1.58 17.96 -19.35
C TYR A 163 0.40 16.99 -19.58
N GLY A 164 0.55 16.10 -20.56
CA GLY A 164 -0.47 15.13 -20.96
C GLY A 164 -0.56 13.95 -19.98
N TYR A 165 -1.79 13.51 -19.69
CA TYR A 165 -2.19 12.49 -18.70
C TYR A 165 -1.59 11.07 -18.85
N GLN A 166 -0.61 10.85 -19.73
CA GLN A 166 -0.32 9.51 -20.22
C GLN A 166 0.42 8.62 -19.18
N ASN A 167 -0.37 7.78 -18.52
CA ASN A 167 -0.03 6.51 -17.85
C ASN A 167 0.45 6.53 -16.38
N TYR A 168 0.38 7.67 -15.67
CA TYR A 168 0.85 7.75 -14.27
C TYR A 168 -0.19 8.29 -13.26
N GLY A 169 -1.36 8.77 -13.73
CA GLY A 169 -2.41 9.37 -12.89
C GLY A 169 -2.43 10.91 -12.92
N ASN A 170 -3.24 11.51 -12.04
CA ASN A 170 -3.54 12.95 -12.05
C ASN A 170 -2.83 13.77 -10.95
N ILE A 171 -1.87 13.17 -10.24
CA ILE A 171 -1.29 13.72 -9.00
C ILE A 171 0.22 13.60 -9.06
N PHE A 172 0.91 14.70 -8.79
CA PHE A 172 2.37 14.71 -8.72
C PHE A 172 2.79 15.52 -7.49
N ILE A 173 3.44 14.88 -6.53
CA ILE A 173 3.88 15.49 -5.28
C ILE A 173 5.41 15.49 -5.23
N GLN A 174 6.00 16.65 -4.98
CA GLN A 174 7.39 16.78 -4.59
C GLN A 174 7.45 17.09 -3.10
N THR A 175 8.16 16.24 -2.34
CA THR A 175 8.56 16.51 -0.96
C THR A 175 10.03 16.96 -0.95
N PRO A 176 10.55 17.44 0.19
CA PRO A 176 11.97 17.72 0.34
C PRO A 176 12.87 16.50 0.09
N PHE A 177 12.36 15.28 0.27
CA PHE A 177 13.15 14.04 0.21
C PHE A 177 12.95 13.26 -1.09
N ARG A 178 11.74 13.30 -1.70
CA ARG A 178 11.40 12.47 -2.86
C ARG A 178 10.27 13.08 -3.70
N ASN A 179 10.09 12.50 -4.88
CA ASN A 179 8.84 12.66 -5.63
C ASN A 179 7.92 11.46 -5.37
N THR A 180 6.61 11.68 -5.25
CA THR A 180 5.64 10.65 -4.94
C THR A 180 4.26 10.92 -5.54
N PHE A 181 3.51 9.85 -5.78
CA PHE A 181 2.10 9.88 -6.14
C PHE A 181 1.20 9.79 -4.90
N TYR A 182 1.76 9.50 -3.72
CA TYR A 182 1.00 9.04 -2.56
C TYR A 182 0.94 10.10 -1.45
N PRO A 183 -0.27 10.59 -1.09
CA PRO A 183 -0.42 11.57 -0.01
C PRO A 183 0.10 11.09 1.36
N LYS A 184 0.02 9.79 1.67
CA LYS A 184 0.60 9.21 2.89
C LYS A 184 2.13 9.41 2.99
N GLU A 185 2.84 9.43 1.87
CA GLU A 185 4.29 9.61 1.84
C GLU A 185 4.66 11.07 2.11
N LEU A 186 3.87 12.02 1.61
CA LEU A 186 3.99 13.44 1.95
C LEU A 186 3.94 13.66 3.48
N ILE A 187 2.93 13.09 4.15
CA ILE A 187 2.79 13.25 5.61
C ILE A 187 3.93 12.56 6.35
N LYS A 188 4.33 11.36 5.91
CA LYS A 188 5.47 10.64 6.50
C LYS A 188 6.75 11.46 6.42
N ASP A 189 7.01 12.06 5.27
CA ASP A 189 8.17 12.91 5.03
C ASP A 189 8.13 14.16 5.91
N MET A 190 6.96 14.80 6.07
CA MET A 190 6.77 15.93 6.98
C MET A 190 7.03 15.56 8.45
N ILE A 191 6.58 14.38 8.90
CA ILE A 191 6.84 13.86 10.25
C ILE A 191 8.33 13.58 10.46
N LEU A 192 8.99 12.99 9.45
CA LEU A 192 10.43 12.74 9.47
C LEU A 192 11.21 14.04 9.62
N ASP A 193 10.85 15.06 8.86
CA ASP A 193 11.52 16.37 8.86
C ASP A 193 11.32 17.15 10.17
N LEU A 194 10.24 16.88 10.91
CA LEU A 194 10.02 17.45 12.25
C LEU A 194 10.67 16.66 13.37
N GLY A 195 11.27 15.50 13.09
CA GLY A 195 11.80 14.61 14.13
C GLY A 195 10.73 13.95 15.00
N LEU A 196 9.49 13.83 14.51
CA LEU A 196 8.34 13.30 15.26
C LEU A 196 8.14 11.79 15.06
N GLN A 197 9.19 11.06 14.66
CA GLN A 197 9.07 9.62 14.33
C GLN A 197 8.66 8.78 15.54
N SER A 198 9.16 9.13 16.72
CA SER A 198 8.93 8.36 17.95
C SER A 198 7.48 8.52 18.43
N GLU A 199 6.95 9.74 18.35
CA GLU A 199 5.59 10.11 18.70
C GLU A 199 4.61 9.54 17.68
N TYR A 200 4.93 9.60 16.38
CA TYR A 200 4.16 8.96 15.34
C TYR A 200 4.09 7.44 15.53
N ALA A 201 5.22 6.78 15.81
CA ALA A 201 5.25 5.35 16.11
C ALA A 201 4.38 4.98 17.32
N ARG A 202 4.51 5.70 18.45
CA ARG A 202 3.70 5.51 19.66
C ARG A 202 2.22 5.73 19.42
N SER A 203 1.86 6.70 18.58
CA SER A 203 0.46 6.94 18.22
C SER A 203 -0.15 5.78 17.44
N LYS A 204 0.65 5.08 16.63
CA LYS A 204 0.25 3.85 15.93
C LYS A 204 0.28 2.61 16.83
N GLU A 205 1.16 2.54 17.82
CA GLU A 205 1.25 1.40 18.75
C GLU A 205 -0.05 1.12 19.50
N LYS A 206 -0.86 2.14 19.81
CA LYS A 206 -2.16 1.95 20.47
C LYS A 206 -3.26 1.36 19.56
N GLN A 207 -3.02 1.20 18.25
CA GLN A 207 -4.05 0.79 17.27
C GLN A 207 -3.49 -0.08 16.12
N ASN A 208 -2.64 -1.07 16.40
CA ASN A 208 -2.01 -1.89 15.35
C ASN A 208 -2.38 -3.38 15.37
N VAL A 209 -2.47 -3.94 14.16
CA VAL A 209 -2.49 -5.39 13.88
C VAL A 209 -1.33 -6.05 14.63
N PRO A 210 -1.59 -7.00 15.54
CA PRO A 210 -0.54 -7.70 16.28
C PRO A 210 0.46 -8.30 15.31
N TYR A 211 1.75 -8.00 15.51
CA TYR A 211 2.81 -8.63 14.74
C TYR A 211 2.88 -10.12 15.11
N LYS A 212 2.82 -10.98 14.10
CA LYS A 212 3.15 -12.40 14.21
C LYS A 212 4.43 -12.66 13.42
N SER A 213 5.39 -13.32 14.04
CA SER A 213 6.62 -13.70 13.34
C SER A 213 6.32 -14.73 12.24
N LYS A 214 7.21 -14.84 11.24
CA LYS A 214 7.12 -15.90 10.22
C LYS A 214 7.07 -17.29 10.85
N GLU A 215 7.79 -17.50 11.95
CA GLU A 215 7.80 -18.78 12.64
C GLU A 215 6.46 -19.08 13.33
N ASP A 216 5.83 -18.07 13.93
CA ASP A 216 4.52 -18.23 14.57
C ASP A 216 3.42 -18.52 13.53
N LEU A 217 3.44 -17.80 12.41
CA LEU A 217 2.51 -18.02 11.30
C LEU A 217 2.67 -19.44 10.73
N GLU A 218 3.91 -19.89 10.54
CA GLU A 218 4.20 -21.22 10.02
C GLU A 218 3.76 -22.31 11.01
N LYS A 219 4.09 -22.20 12.30
CA LYS A 219 3.62 -23.14 13.34
C LYS A 219 2.09 -23.19 13.40
N PHE A 220 1.44 -22.04 13.28
CA PHE A 220 -0.02 -21.98 13.29
C PHE A 220 -0.63 -22.65 12.05
N ALA A 221 -0.11 -22.34 10.85
CA ALA A 221 -0.54 -22.98 9.61
C ALA A 221 -0.35 -24.50 9.65
N GLU A 222 0.79 -24.97 10.17
CA GLU A 222 1.07 -26.39 10.38
C GLU A 222 0.04 -27.03 11.31
N SER A 223 -0.32 -26.36 12.42
CA SER A 223 -1.30 -26.88 13.36
C SER A 223 -2.70 -27.01 12.74
N ILE A 224 -3.09 -26.07 11.88
CA ILE A 224 -4.37 -26.12 11.15
C ILE A 224 -4.33 -27.24 10.12
N PHE A 225 -3.23 -27.37 9.37
CA PHE A 225 -3.04 -28.46 8.43
C PHE A 225 -3.14 -29.82 9.14
N LEU A 226 -2.43 -30.04 10.24
CA LEU A 226 -2.48 -31.29 11.00
C LEU A 226 -3.87 -31.60 11.57
N LYS A 227 -4.60 -30.57 11.98
CA LYS A 227 -5.94 -30.72 12.55
C LYS A 227 -7.00 -31.11 11.52
N PHE A 228 -6.90 -30.60 10.29
CA PHE A 228 -7.95 -30.74 9.27
C PHE A 228 -7.56 -31.59 8.06
N SER A 229 -6.28 -31.91 7.89
CA SER A 229 -5.86 -32.76 6.78
C SER A 229 -6.27 -34.22 6.98
N GLN A 230 -6.65 -34.87 5.89
CA GLN A 230 -6.88 -36.30 5.82
C GLN A 230 -6.00 -36.87 4.71
N ALA A 231 -5.29 -37.96 4.99
CA ALA A 231 -4.34 -38.56 4.05
C ALA A 231 -3.34 -37.56 3.42
N ASN A 232 -2.84 -36.60 4.22
CA ASN A 232 -1.94 -35.52 3.79
C ASN A 232 -2.54 -34.52 2.77
N GLN A 233 -3.87 -34.48 2.63
CA GLN A 233 -4.57 -33.50 1.81
C GLN A 233 -5.45 -32.62 2.70
N LEU A 234 -5.48 -31.32 2.39
CA LEU A 234 -6.31 -30.35 3.09
C LEU A 234 -7.43 -29.87 2.18
N ASP A 235 -8.67 -30.09 2.62
CA ASP A 235 -9.86 -29.50 2.01
C ASP A 235 -10.18 -28.17 2.72
N LEU A 236 -9.95 -27.07 2.00
CA LEU A 236 -10.17 -25.72 2.52
C LEU A 236 -11.65 -25.44 2.80
N GLU A 237 -12.57 -26.08 2.08
CA GLU A 237 -14.01 -25.85 2.23
C GLU A 237 -14.50 -26.39 3.58
N ILE A 238 -14.00 -27.55 3.99
CA ILE A 238 -14.29 -28.13 5.32
C ILE A 238 -13.80 -27.19 6.42
N VAL A 239 -12.61 -26.60 6.26
CA VAL A 239 -12.09 -25.64 7.25
C VAL A 239 -12.99 -24.41 7.31
N ILE A 240 -13.33 -23.81 6.17
CA ILE A 240 -14.21 -22.62 6.08
C ILE A 240 -15.55 -22.87 6.78
N GLN A 241 -16.18 -24.01 6.51
CA GLN A 241 -17.44 -24.40 7.15
C GLN A 241 -17.29 -24.55 8.68
N LYS A 242 -16.17 -25.13 9.15
CA LYS A 242 -15.92 -25.28 10.59
C LYS A 242 -15.80 -23.94 11.32
N TYR A 243 -15.34 -22.90 10.64
CA TYR A 243 -15.26 -21.53 11.17
C TYR A 243 -16.53 -20.71 10.92
N ASN A 244 -17.64 -21.36 10.52
CA ASN A 244 -18.95 -20.76 10.29
C ASN A 244 -18.97 -19.70 9.16
N PHE A 245 -18.15 -19.89 8.13
CA PHE A 245 -18.24 -19.11 6.89
C PHE A 245 -18.90 -19.94 5.78
N LYS A 246 -19.66 -19.26 4.93
CA LYS A 246 -20.28 -19.85 3.73
C LYS A 246 -19.41 -19.54 2.51
N LEU A 247 -19.07 -20.57 1.75
CA LEU A 247 -18.42 -20.41 0.45
C LEU A 247 -19.49 -20.29 -0.66
N ILE A 248 -19.39 -19.25 -1.47
CA ILE A 248 -20.23 -18.99 -2.63
C ILE A 248 -19.31 -19.02 -3.85
N LYS A 249 -19.60 -19.88 -4.82
CA LYS A 249 -18.84 -20.00 -6.07
C LYS A 249 -19.70 -19.51 -7.22
N THR A 250 -19.14 -18.69 -8.11
CA THR A 250 -19.83 -18.22 -9.32
C THR A 250 -18.91 -18.26 -10.53
N ASN A 251 -19.48 -18.54 -11.70
CA ASN A 251 -18.79 -18.42 -12.98
C ASN A 251 -18.69 -16.95 -13.45
N GLU A 252 -19.46 -16.05 -12.85
CA GLU A 252 -19.39 -14.62 -13.13
C GLU A 252 -18.01 -14.06 -12.76
N LEU A 253 -17.50 -13.18 -13.62
CA LEU A 253 -16.31 -12.38 -13.34
C LEU A 253 -16.74 -11.04 -12.75
N GLU A 254 -16.20 -10.67 -11.60
CA GLU A 254 -16.33 -9.31 -11.08
C GLU A 254 -15.39 -8.36 -11.85
N SER A 255 -14.19 -8.83 -12.16
CA SER A 255 -13.26 -8.27 -13.15
C SER A 255 -12.23 -9.35 -13.54
N THR A 256 -11.39 -9.09 -14.53
CA THR A 256 -10.24 -9.97 -14.87
C THR A 256 -9.25 -10.11 -13.72
N ASP A 257 -9.34 -9.19 -12.77
CA ASP A 257 -8.39 -9.03 -11.70
C ASP A 257 -9.00 -9.42 -10.35
N ILE A 258 -10.24 -9.89 -10.23
CA ILE A 258 -10.78 -10.25 -8.90
C ILE A 258 -11.12 -11.74 -8.85
N ILE A 259 -10.43 -12.47 -7.97
CA ILE A 259 -10.63 -13.92 -7.77
C ILE A 259 -11.55 -14.21 -6.59
N ALA A 260 -11.37 -13.48 -5.48
CA ALA A 260 -12.07 -13.74 -4.23
C ALA A 260 -12.49 -12.45 -3.52
N ASN A 261 -13.59 -12.55 -2.77
CA ASN A 261 -14.08 -11.51 -1.88
C ASN A 261 -14.51 -12.13 -0.54
N LEU A 262 -14.00 -11.58 0.57
CA LEU A 262 -14.36 -11.97 1.92
C LEU A 262 -15.18 -10.88 2.58
N ASN A 263 -16.33 -11.27 3.15
CA ASN A 263 -17.17 -10.42 3.96
C ASN A 263 -17.29 -11.01 5.36
N PHE A 264 -16.69 -10.33 6.34
CA PHE A 264 -16.68 -10.78 7.73
C PHE A 264 -18.03 -10.61 8.42
N HIS A 265 -18.82 -9.60 8.02
CA HIS A 265 -20.15 -9.34 8.60
C HIS A 265 -21.14 -10.45 8.21
N ASN A 266 -21.22 -10.76 6.91
CA ASN A 266 -22.11 -11.78 6.38
C ASN A 266 -21.54 -13.20 6.54
N LYS A 267 -20.28 -13.32 6.96
CA LYS A 267 -19.51 -14.56 7.03
C LYS A 267 -19.54 -15.34 5.72
N THR A 268 -19.22 -14.65 4.62
CA THR A 268 -19.22 -15.25 3.28
C THR A 268 -17.88 -15.04 2.59
N ILE A 269 -17.40 -16.07 1.91
CA ILE A 269 -16.36 -15.98 0.89
C ILE A 269 -17.04 -16.16 -0.46
N LYS A 270 -16.87 -15.22 -1.39
CA LYS A 270 -17.32 -15.33 -2.77
C LYS A 270 -16.11 -15.54 -3.69
N LEU A 271 -16.06 -16.69 -4.38
CA LEU A 271 -15.09 -16.98 -5.44
C LEU A 271 -15.72 -16.72 -6.80
N PHE A 272 -15.00 -15.98 -7.64
CA PHE A 272 -15.41 -15.57 -8.99
C PHE A 272 -14.69 -16.38 -10.06
N GLY A 273 -15.25 -16.40 -11.27
CA GLY A 273 -14.57 -16.94 -12.45
C GLY A 273 -14.07 -18.38 -12.30
N ILE A 274 -14.86 -19.30 -11.73
CA ILE A 274 -14.45 -20.69 -11.47
C ILE A 274 -13.92 -21.40 -12.73
N GLU A 275 -14.46 -21.08 -13.90
CA GLU A 275 -14.02 -21.65 -15.19
C GLU A 275 -12.98 -20.79 -15.92
N TYR A 276 -12.74 -19.58 -15.44
CA TYR A 276 -11.79 -18.63 -16.04
C TYR A 276 -10.40 -18.71 -15.38
N PHE A 277 -10.35 -18.74 -14.05
CA PHE A 277 -9.09 -18.83 -13.31
C PHE A 277 -8.61 -20.27 -13.16
N SER A 278 -7.29 -20.46 -13.06
CA SER A 278 -6.73 -21.79 -12.82
C SER A 278 -7.10 -22.31 -11.42
N ASN A 279 -7.21 -23.64 -11.29
CA ASN A 279 -7.41 -24.28 -9.99
C ASN A 279 -6.37 -23.86 -8.94
N THR A 280 -5.12 -23.61 -9.36
CA THR A 280 -4.06 -23.16 -8.45
C THR A 280 -4.30 -21.75 -7.91
N GLN A 281 -4.81 -20.85 -8.76
CA GLN A 281 -5.17 -19.48 -8.36
C GLN A 281 -6.37 -19.48 -7.41
N LEU A 282 -7.43 -20.21 -7.76
CA LEU A 282 -8.62 -20.36 -6.91
C LEU A 282 -8.28 -20.94 -5.54
N LYS A 283 -7.43 -21.97 -5.49
CA LYS A 283 -7.00 -22.61 -4.24
C LYS A 283 -6.18 -21.67 -3.37
N PHE A 284 -5.27 -20.90 -3.97
CA PHE A 284 -4.45 -19.93 -3.23
C PHE A 284 -5.29 -18.78 -2.69
N ALA A 285 -6.17 -18.20 -3.52
CA ALA A 285 -7.10 -17.15 -3.09
C ALA A 285 -7.96 -17.62 -1.92
N LEU A 286 -8.50 -18.83 -1.98
CA LEU A 286 -9.28 -19.40 -0.89
C LEU A 286 -8.46 -19.62 0.40
N ALA A 287 -7.21 -20.08 0.28
CA ALA A 287 -6.32 -20.24 1.43
C ALA A 287 -5.94 -18.90 2.07
N HIS A 288 -5.83 -17.84 1.27
CA HIS A 288 -5.61 -16.47 1.75
C HIS A 288 -6.80 -15.94 2.55
N GLU A 289 -8.02 -16.02 2.00
CA GLU A 289 -9.22 -15.59 2.73
C GLU A 289 -9.38 -16.36 4.05
N LEU A 290 -9.04 -17.66 4.01
CA LEU A 290 -9.01 -18.47 5.23
C LEU A 290 -7.93 -18.00 6.22
N GLY A 291 -6.77 -17.54 5.74
CA GLY A 291 -5.75 -16.89 6.56
C GLY A 291 -6.29 -15.66 7.28
N HIS A 292 -7.03 -14.81 6.58
CA HIS A 292 -7.70 -13.65 7.17
C HIS A 292 -8.69 -14.04 8.29
N ILE A 293 -9.46 -15.10 8.08
CA ILE A 293 -10.38 -15.64 9.11
C ILE A 293 -9.60 -16.17 10.32
N LEU A 294 -8.61 -17.04 10.09
CA LEU A 294 -7.90 -17.76 11.14
C LEU A 294 -6.98 -16.86 11.97
N LEU A 295 -6.39 -15.83 11.36
CA LEU A 295 -5.55 -14.85 12.03
C LEU A 295 -6.36 -13.79 12.80
N GLY A 296 -7.70 -13.84 12.73
CA GLY A 296 -8.58 -12.91 13.43
C GLY A 296 -8.62 -11.52 12.81
N HIS A 297 -8.29 -11.39 11.51
CA HIS A 297 -8.27 -10.09 10.82
C HIS A 297 -9.68 -9.46 10.74
N GLY A 298 -10.74 -10.23 10.92
CA GLY A 298 -12.13 -9.75 10.98
C GLY A 298 -12.46 -8.85 12.18
N GLN A 299 -11.57 -8.76 13.17
CA GLN A 299 -11.67 -7.73 14.22
C GLN A 299 -11.33 -6.32 13.70
N ILE A 300 -10.71 -6.26 12.51
CA ILE A 300 -10.09 -5.06 11.93
C ILE A 300 -10.72 -4.73 10.57
N LEU A 301 -11.03 -5.74 9.74
CA LEU A 301 -11.61 -5.62 8.40
C LEU A 301 -13.11 -5.95 8.36
N LYS A 302 -13.90 -5.18 7.60
CA LYS A 302 -15.31 -5.49 7.26
C LYS A 302 -15.42 -6.35 6.00
N THR A 303 -14.75 -5.92 4.93
CA THR A 303 -14.75 -6.60 3.62
C THR A 303 -13.40 -6.48 2.92
N GLU A 304 -13.07 -7.45 2.08
CA GLU A 304 -11.82 -7.53 1.31
C GLU A 304 -12.09 -8.07 -0.10
N GLN A 305 -11.53 -7.44 -1.14
CA GLN A 305 -11.62 -7.88 -2.54
C GLN A 305 -10.21 -8.05 -3.14
N ARG A 306 -9.89 -9.25 -3.67
CA ARG A 306 -8.53 -9.59 -4.09
C ARG A 306 -8.32 -9.74 -5.60
N THR A 307 -7.29 -9.01 -6.07
CA THR A 307 -6.40 -9.15 -7.23
C THR A 307 -6.12 -10.53 -7.88
N SER A 308 -6.09 -10.69 -9.22
CA SER A 308 -5.48 -11.83 -9.93
C SER A 308 -3.95 -11.70 -9.92
N ASP A 309 -3.47 -10.47 -10.04
CA ASP A 309 -2.13 -10.04 -9.67
C ASP A 309 -2.13 -9.69 -8.19
N GLU A 310 -1.23 -10.26 -7.40
CA GLU A 310 -1.24 -10.28 -5.92
C GLU A 310 -1.13 -8.90 -5.21
N GLN A 311 -1.39 -7.77 -5.88
CA GLN A 311 -0.93 -6.44 -5.50
C GLN A 311 -1.97 -5.31 -5.56
N SER A 312 -3.25 -5.54 -5.89
CA SER A 312 -4.30 -4.54 -5.67
C SER A 312 -5.49 -5.11 -4.89
N ILE A 313 -5.93 -4.38 -3.87
CA ILE A 313 -7.00 -4.82 -2.96
C ILE A 313 -7.87 -3.62 -2.61
N ASN A 314 -9.19 -3.77 -2.78
CA ASN A 314 -10.18 -2.85 -2.23
C ASN A 314 -10.64 -3.38 -0.87
N GLN A 315 -10.45 -2.60 0.21
CA GLN A 315 -10.81 -2.99 1.57
C GLN A 315 -11.72 -1.95 2.23
N GLN A 316 -12.64 -2.42 3.08
CA GLN A 316 -13.39 -1.56 4.00
C GLN A 316 -13.09 -1.97 5.45
N SER A 317 -12.65 -1.05 6.28
CA SER A 317 -12.30 -1.30 7.68
C SER A 317 -13.47 -1.02 8.64
N PHE A 318 -13.44 -1.64 9.83
CA PHE A 318 -14.45 -1.37 10.87
C PHE A 318 -14.33 0.03 11.46
N TYR A 319 -13.10 0.50 11.56
CA TYR A 319 -12.73 1.79 12.11
C TYR A 319 -12.00 2.55 11.01
N GLY A 320 -12.33 3.81 10.78
CA GLY A 320 -11.65 4.68 9.79
C GLY A 320 -10.17 4.97 10.12
N LEU A 321 -9.50 4.05 10.82
CA LEU A 321 -8.10 3.99 11.26
C LEU A 321 -7.17 3.53 10.14
N ALA A 322 -5.97 4.12 10.09
CA ALA A 322 -4.90 3.69 9.19
C ALA A 322 -4.31 2.36 9.66
N ILE A 323 -4.98 1.27 9.28
CA ILE A 323 -4.54 -0.10 9.51
C ILE A 323 -3.26 -0.35 8.71
N ASN A 324 -2.32 -1.09 9.29
CA ASN A 324 -1.20 -1.63 8.52
C ASN A 324 -1.70 -2.78 7.64
N ILE A 325 -2.37 -2.43 6.54
CA ILE A 325 -2.92 -3.35 5.56
C ILE A 325 -1.81 -4.24 5.01
N ASP A 326 -0.67 -3.64 4.65
CA ASP A 326 0.51 -4.37 4.17
C ASP A 326 0.92 -5.51 5.13
N ARG A 327 0.79 -5.29 6.45
CA ARG A 327 1.03 -6.34 7.46
C ARG A 327 -0.06 -7.41 7.45
N LEU A 328 -1.34 -7.06 7.39
CA LEU A 328 -2.43 -8.04 7.32
C LEU A 328 -2.22 -8.94 6.09
N GLU A 329 -2.01 -8.33 4.93
CA GLU A 329 -1.79 -9.02 3.68
C GLU A 329 -0.56 -9.89 3.69
N PHE A 330 0.55 -9.36 4.21
CA PHE A 330 1.76 -10.15 4.35
C PHE A 330 1.52 -11.38 5.24
N GLN A 331 0.86 -11.20 6.39
CA GLN A 331 0.61 -12.29 7.32
C GLN A 331 -0.33 -13.34 6.71
N ALA A 332 -1.40 -12.93 6.02
CA ALA A 332 -2.35 -13.84 5.40
C ALA A 332 -1.75 -14.57 4.19
N ASN A 333 -1.03 -13.87 3.31
CA ASN A 333 -0.33 -14.51 2.18
C ASN A 333 0.73 -15.50 2.68
N TYR A 334 1.54 -15.11 3.66
CA TYR A 334 2.55 -16.00 4.22
C TYR A 334 1.91 -17.21 4.91
N PHE A 335 0.82 -17.00 5.65
CA PHE A 335 0.06 -18.07 6.27
C PHE A 335 -0.56 -19.01 5.23
N ALA A 336 -1.18 -18.50 4.17
CA ALA A 336 -1.76 -19.29 3.09
C ALA A 336 -0.71 -20.17 2.39
N ALA A 337 0.46 -19.60 2.09
CA ALA A 337 1.58 -20.36 1.55
C ALA A 337 2.02 -21.49 2.50
N CYS A 338 2.11 -21.22 3.80
CA CYS A 338 2.45 -22.24 4.80
C CYS A 338 1.35 -23.30 4.98
N LEU A 339 0.08 -22.92 4.85
CA LEU A 339 -1.07 -23.82 4.99
C LEU A 339 -1.16 -24.78 3.81
N LEU A 340 -0.91 -24.28 2.59
CA LEU A 340 -0.88 -25.09 1.37
C LEU A 340 0.39 -25.92 1.25
N LEU A 341 1.51 -25.42 1.77
CA LEU A 341 2.82 -26.06 1.75
C LEU A 341 3.37 -26.22 3.20
N PRO A 342 2.73 -27.07 4.02
CA PRO A 342 3.14 -27.30 5.41
C PRO A 342 4.56 -27.84 5.47
N ARG A 343 5.37 -27.25 6.35
CA ARG A 343 6.82 -27.41 6.38
C ARG A 343 7.25 -28.86 6.54
N THR A 344 6.59 -29.62 7.42
CA THR A 344 6.99 -31.00 7.71
C THR A 344 6.77 -31.91 6.51
N LEU A 345 5.56 -31.87 5.94
CA LEU A 345 5.20 -32.68 4.77
C LEU A 345 5.98 -32.25 3.53
N PHE A 346 6.12 -30.94 3.30
CA PHE A 346 6.85 -30.39 2.16
C PHE A 346 8.33 -30.84 2.18
N LYS A 347 9.02 -30.70 3.32
CA LYS A 347 10.41 -31.17 3.46
C LYS A 347 10.53 -32.68 3.26
N LYS A 348 9.60 -33.46 3.81
CA LYS A 348 9.59 -34.93 3.65
C LYS A 348 9.51 -35.33 2.18
N LEU A 349 8.57 -34.74 1.42
CA LEU A 349 8.39 -35.05 0.00
C LEU A 349 9.57 -34.55 -0.84
N PHE A 350 10.08 -33.35 -0.56
CA PHE A 350 11.25 -32.82 -1.23
C PHE A 350 12.47 -33.74 -1.09
N ILE A 351 12.78 -34.19 0.13
CA ILE A 351 13.89 -35.12 0.39
C ILE A 351 13.67 -36.46 -0.31
N ALA A 352 12.43 -36.99 -0.31
CA ALA A 352 12.11 -38.22 -1.02
C ALA A 352 12.37 -38.11 -2.53
N HIS A 353 12.02 -36.97 -3.14
CA HIS A 353 12.31 -36.72 -4.55
C HIS A 353 13.80 -36.55 -4.85
N LEU A 354 14.56 -35.84 -4.00
CA LEU A 354 16.02 -35.75 -4.15
C LEU A 354 16.66 -37.14 -4.16
N ASN A 355 16.25 -38.01 -3.23
CA ASN A 355 16.76 -39.38 -3.14
C ASN A 355 16.37 -40.22 -4.35
N TYR A 356 15.12 -40.12 -4.80
CA TYR A 356 14.61 -40.86 -5.97
C TYR A 356 15.39 -40.51 -7.25
N TYR A 357 15.71 -39.23 -7.46
CA TYR A 357 16.46 -38.77 -8.63
C TYR A 357 17.98 -38.78 -8.43
N GLY A 358 18.49 -39.18 -7.26
CA GLY A 358 19.92 -39.21 -6.96
C GLY A 358 20.59 -37.84 -6.91
N ILE A 359 19.83 -36.78 -6.59
CA ILE A 359 20.33 -35.40 -6.55
C ILE A 359 21.06 -35.18 -5.22
N LYS A 360 22.38 -34.94 -5.29
CA LYS A 360 23.24 -34.72 -4.12
C LYS A 360 23.39 -33.25 -3.79
N ASN A 361 23.35 -32.91 -2.51
CA ASN A 361 23.72 -31.58 -2.03
C ASN A 361 25.22 -31.34 -2.28
N ARG A 362 25.55 -30.27 -3.01
CA ARG A 362 26.93 -29.89 -3.38
C ARG A 362 27.55 -28.83 -2.46
N GLY A 363 26.95 -28.56 -1.31
CA GLY A 363 27.47 -27.64 -0.29
C GLY A 363 26.90 -26.23 -0.32
N PHE A 364 26.12 -25.86 -1.35
CA PHE A 364 25.46 -24.55 -1.43
C PHE A 364 24.02 -24.59 -0.88
N SER A 365 23.27 -25.60 -1.29
CA SER A 365 21.86 -25.83 -0.97
C SER A 365 21.48 -27.26 -1.40
N PRO A 366 20.50 -27.91 -0.76
CA PRO A 366 20.01 -29.23 -1.19
C PRO A 366 19.66 -29.31 -2.68
N LEU A 367 19.05 -28.25 -3.23
CA LEU A 367 18.88 -28.03 -4.66
C LEU A 367 19.61 -26.74 -5.07
N PHE A 368 20.47 -26.81 -6.08
CA PHE A 368 21.21 -25.67 -6.60
C PHE A 368 20.83 -25.47 -8.07
N ILE A 369 20.46 -24.25 -8.44
CA ILE A 369 19.97 -23.89 -9.77
C ILE A 369 20.83 -22.75 -10.32
N ASP A 370 21.45 -22.99 -11.47
CA ASP A 370 22.18 -22.03 -12.27
C ASP A 370 21.82 -22.25 -13.76
N ASN A 371 22.53 -21.61 -14.68
CA ASN A 371 22.32 -21.76 -16.11
C ASN A 371 22.81 -23.11 -16.70
N GLN A 372 23.34 -24.04 -15.89
CA GLN A 372 23.77 -25.34 -16.38
C GLN A 372 22.56 -26.26 -16.66
N PRO A 373 22.51 -26.93 -17.83
CA PRO A 373 21.39 -27.79 -18.21
C PRO A 373 21.03 -28.87 -17.18
N CYS A 374 22.03 -29.44 -16.49
CA CYS A 374 21.81 -30.48 -15.49
C CYS A 374 21.13 -29.96 -14.22
N ASN A 375 21.39 -28.71 -13.82
CA ASN A 375 20.78 -28.09 -12.65
C ASN A 375 19.34 -27.64 -12.95
N ILE A 376 19.09 -27.16 -14.18
CA ILE A 376 17.74 -26.87 -14.69
C ILE A 376 16.90 -28.17 -14.77
N ASP A 377 17.46 -29.26 -15.28
CA ASP A 377 16.78 -30.56 -15.34
C ASP A 377 16.45 -31.10 -13.94
N ASN A 378 17.42 -31.05 -13.01
CA ASN A 378 17.20 -31.40 -11.61
C ASN A 378 16.09 -30.55 -10.97
N TYR A 379 16.05 -29.25 -11.27
CA TYR A 379 14.99 -28.37 -10.82
C TYR A 379 13.62 -28.83 -11.31
N PHE A 380 13.46 -29.12 -12.61
CA PHE A 380 12.18 -29.57 -13.16
C PHE A 380 11.73 -30.93 -12.60
N LYS A 381 12.68 -31.86 -12.38
CA LYS A 381 12.43 -33.16 -11.73
C LYS A 381 11.86 -33.02 -10.32
N ILE A 382 12.21 -31.95 -9.60
CA ILE A 382 11.71 -31.70 -8.24
C ILE A 382 10.43 -30.87 -8.25
N ILE A 383 10.40 -29.79 -9.02
CA ILE A 383 9.31 -28.81 -8.89
C ILE A 383 8.00 -29.29 -9.48
N ILE A 384 8.03 -30.01 -10.62
CA ILE A 384 6.82 -30.45 -11.31
C ILE A 384 6.03 -31.45 -10.44
N PRO A 385 6.64 -32.51 -9.86
CA PRO A 385 5.92 -33.42 -8.97
C PRO A 385 5.37 -32.74 -7.71
N LEU A 386 6.14 -31.84 -7.09
CA LEU A 386 5.70 -31.13 -5.90
C LEU A 386 4.53 -30.18 -6.19
N ALA A 387 4.61 -29.41 -7.27
CA ALA A 387 3.54 -28.53 -7.72
C ALA A 387 2.25 -29.31 -7.98
N LYS A 388 2.37 -30.48 -8.65
CA LYS A 388 1.23 -31.37 -8.89
C LYS A 388 0.64 -31.92 -7.60
N TYR A 389 1.48 -32.41 -6.67
CA TYR A 389 1.04 -32.99 -5.40
C TYR A 389 0.25 -31.98 -4.54
N PHE A 390 0.77 -30.77 -4.39
CA PHE A 390 0.12 -29.73 -3.58
C PHE A 390 -0.95 -28.94 -4.35
N SER A 391 -1.05 -29.13 -5.67
CA SER A 391 -1.94 -28.38 -6.57
C SER A 391 -1.72 -26.87 -6.45
N VAL A 392 -0.47 -26.44 -6.55
CA VAL A 392 -0.06 -25.02 -6.55
C VAL A 392 0.83 -24.72 -7.76
N SER A 393 1.08 -23.44 -8.05
CA SER A 393 1.95 -23.06 -9.16
C SER A 393 3.42 -23.42 -8.88
N GLN A 394 4.21 -23.60 -9.94
CA GLN A 394 5.66 -23.79 -9.80
C GLN A 394 6.31 -22.61 -9.08
N GLU A 395 5.90 -21.38 -9.36
CA GLU A 395 6.43 -20.19 -8.67
C GLU A 395 6.18 -20.25 -7.15
N THR A 396 5.03 -20.74 -6.71
CA THR A 396 4.74 -20.92 -5.27
C THR A 396 5.71 -21.91 -4.63
N ILE A 397 6.02 -23.02 -5.31
CA ILE A 397 6.99 -24.02 -4.84
C ILE A 397 8.39 -23.41 -4.76
N LYS A 398 8.78 -22.66 -5.80
CA LYS A 398 10.08 -21.98 -5.87
C LYS A 398 10.28 -21.05 -4.67
N ILE A 399 9.33 -20.13 -4.43
CA ILE A 399 9.36 -19.20 -3.29
C ILE A 399 9.47 -19.97 -1.96
N ARG A 400 8.74 -21.08 -1.82
CA ARG A 400 8.78 -21.90 -0.61
C ARG A 400 10.12 -22.61 -0.40
N LEU A 401 10.74 -23.11 -1.47
CA LEU A 401 12.06 -23.75 -1.41
C LEU A 401 13.15 -22.75 -1.00
N GLU A 402 13.15 -21.55 -1.59
CA GLU A 402 14.07 -20.47 -1.20
C GLU A 402 13.84 -20.06 0.26
N GLY A 403 12.59 -19.83 0.65
CA GLY A 403 12.23 -19.40 2.00
C GLY A 403 12.59 -20.40 3.10
N LEU A 404 12.72 -21.69 2.76
CA LEU A 404 13.14 -22.76 3.67
C LEU A 404 14.63 -23.09 3.58
N GLY A 405 15.40 -22.40 2.73
CA GLY A 405 16.81 -22.70 2.48
C GLY A 405 17.05 -24.06 1.83
N LEU A 406 16.07 -24.56 1.06
CA LEU A 406 16.14 -25.86 0.36
C LEU A 406 16.60 -25.72 -1.09
N ALA A 407 16.46 -24.53 -1.67
CA ALA A 407 16.94 -24.19 -2.99
C ALA A 407 17.69 -22.85 -3.00
N LYS A 408 18.67 -22.73 -3.92
CA LYS A 408 19.36 -21.48 -4.24
C LYS A 408 19.36 -21.30 -5.76
N PHE A 409 18.98 -20.10 -6.21
CA PHE A 409 18.89 -19.71 -7.62
C PHE A 409 19.94 -18.62 -7.87
N ASP A 410 20.89 -18.89 -8.77
CA ASP A 410 21.98 -17.98 -9.15
C ASP A 410 21.83 -17.44 -10.58
#